data_AF-A0A2N3D8P5-F1
#
_entry.id   AF-A0A2N3D8P5-F1
#
_cell.length_a   1.000
_cell.length_b   1.000
_cell.length_c   1.000
_cell.angle_alpha   90.00
_cell.angle_beta   90.00
_cell.angle_gamma   90.00
#
_symmetry.space_group_name_H-M   'P 1'
#
loop_
_entity.id
_entity.type
_entity.pdbx_description
1 polymer ?
#
loop_
_entity_poly.entity_id
_entity_poly.type
_entity_poly.pdbx_seq_one_letter_code
_entity_poly.pdbx_strand_id
1 'polypeptide(L)'
;RDLPADAIRISKSQHAQLLDGRSAGQEIALDRTGKLRLRTPKQGVAELREIATRMVKSEARRRILAIASLERQANDNAAIALTGSAWAQSPEATAARDRRTRIDAIRAASNAIEAVIARMPAANLKAFDASTHPLWPSETD
;
A
#
# COMPACT_ATOMS: atom_id res chain seq x y z
N ARG A 1 46.32 -2.68 -18.47
CA ARG A 1 44.94 -2.45 -17.95
C ARG A 1 45.14 -1.76 -16.62
N ASP A 2 45.07 -0.43 -16.61
CA ASP A 2 45.29 0.33 -15.39
C ASP A 2 44.03 0.30 -14.53
N LEU A 3 44.23 0.02 -13.24
CA LEU A 3 43.17 0.10 -12.26
C LEU A 3 42.91 1.58 -11.93
N PRO A 4 41.65 1.99 -11.74
CA PRO A 4 41.32 3.31 -11.22
C PRO A 4 42.03 3.59 -9.88
N ALA A 5 42.38 4.86 -9.63
CA ALA A 5 43.10 5.27 -8.42
C ALA A 5 42.30 5.02 -7.12
N ASP A 6 40.98 4.88 -7.21
CA ASP A 6 40.06 4.58 -6.13
C ASP A 6 39.72 3.08 -6.01
N ALA A 7 40.41 2.21 -6.74
CA ALA A 7 40.18 0.77 -6.68
C ALA A 7 40.60 0.17 -5.33
N ILE A 8 39.66 -0.48 -4.65
CA ILE A 8 39.89 -1.16 -3.36
C ILE A 8 40.07 -2.66 -3.59
N ARG A 9 41.19 -3.21 -3.09
CA ARG A 9 41.43 -4.67 -3.10
C ARG A 9 40.58 -5.34 -2.03
N ILE A 10 39.83 -6.37 -2.42
CA ILE A 10 39.03 -7.20 -1.51
C ILE A 10 39.31 -8.68 -1.73
N SER A 11 39.05 -9.51 -0.71
CA SER A 11 39.15 -10.96 -0.84
C SER A 11 37.98 -11.53 -1.64
N LYS A 12 38.12 -12.75 -2.17
CA LYS A 12 37.02 -13.47 -2.84
C LYS A 12 35.83 -13.69 -1.90
N SER A 13 36.08 -13.99 -0.63
CA SER A 13 35.03 -14.18 0.38
C SER A 13 34.27 -12.89 0.67
N GLN A 14 34.97 -11.76 0.80
CA GLN A 14 34.34 -10.45 0.98
C GLN A 14 33.54 -10.05 -0.26
N HIS A 15 34.04 -10.32 -1.46
CA HIS A 15 33.31 -10.09 -2.70
C HIS A 15 32.00 -10.88 -2.77
N ALA A 16 32.05 -12.19 -2.45
CA ALA A 16 30.84 -13.03 -2.39
C ALA A 16 29.84 -12.48 -1.37
N GLN A 17 30.30 -12.15 -0.15
CA GLN A 17 29.46 -11.55 0.89
C GLN A 17 28.79 -10.25 0.44
N LEU A 18 29.53 -9.37 -0.25
CA LEU A 18 28.98 -8.10 -0.75
C LEU A 18 27.91 -8.31 -1.84
N LEU A 19 28.10 -9.30 -2.72
CA LEU A 19 27.11 -9.66 -3.73
C LEU A 19 25.85 -10.27 -3.12
N ASP A 20 26.00 -11.16 -2.13
CA ASP A 20 24.89 -11.77 -1.39
C ASP A 20 24.10 -10.70 -0.63
N GLY A 21 24.78 -9.75 0.02
CA GLY A 21 24.12 -8.64 0.68
C GLY A 21 23.36 -7.74 -0.29
N ARG A 22 23.94 -7.48 -1.47
CA ARG A 22 23.28 -6.67 -2.51
C ARG A 22 22.05 -7.38 -3.09
N SER A 23 22.10 -8.69 -3.30
CA SER A 23 20.93 -9.46 -3.74
C SER A 23 19.84 -9.51 -2.66
N ALA A 24 20.21 -9.42 -1.38
CA ALA A 24 19.31 -9.24 -0.25
C ALA A 24 18.83 -7.78 -0.05
N GLY A 25 19.13 -6.86 -0.98
CA GLY A 25 18.65 -5.47 -0.96
C GLY A 25 19.47 -4.51 -0.10
N GLN A 26 20.67 -4.90 0.34
CA GLN A 26 21.59 -4.01 1.04
C GLN A 26 22.41 -3.17 0.06
N GLU A 27 22.82 -1.98 0.51
CA GLU A 27 23.74 -1.12 -0.25
C GLU A 27 25.18 -1.37 0.19
N ILE A 28 26.08 -1.42 -0.78
CA ILE A 28 27.52 -1.44 -0.53
C ILE A 28 27.97 0.01 -0.31
N ALA A 29 28.51 0.32 0.86
CA ALA A 29 29.00 1.65 1.20
C ALA A 29 30.37 1.58 1.90
N LEU A 30 31.14 2.67 1.82
CA LEU A 30 32.35 2.81 2.61
C LEU A 30 32.00 3.19 4.06
N ASP A 31 32.65 2.56 5.03
CA ASP A 31 32.62 3.02 6.41
C ASP A 31 33.59 4.20 6.62
N ARG A 32 33.62 4.74 7.85
CA ARG A 32 34.51 5.87 8.22
C ARG A 32 36.00 5.56 8.07
N THR A 33 36.37 4.29 7.91
CA THR A 33 37.74 3.83 7.71
C THR A 33 38.06 3.51 6.24
N GLY A 34 37.12 3.78 5.33
CA GLY A 34 37.27 3.49 3.90
C GLY A 34 37.12 2.01 3.56
N LYS A 35 36.55 1.18 4.45
CA LYS A 35 36.28 -0.24 4.17
C LYS A 35 34.87 -0.43 3.63
N LEU A 36 34.72 -1.29 2.63
CA LEU A 36 33.41 -1.67 2.11
C LEU A 36 32.62 -2.45 3.16
N ARG A 37 31.40 -1.98 3.43
CA ARG A 37 30.41 -2.64 4.30
C ARG A 37 29.04 -2.65 3.64
N LEU A 38 28.24 -3.63 4.02
CA LEU A 38 26.82 -3.67 3.70
C LEU A 38 26.06 -2.78 4.68
N ARG A 39 25.19 -1.93 4.17
CA ARG A 39 24.23 -1.16 4.96
C ARG A 39 22.82 -1.48 4.47
N THR A 40 21.90 -1.65 5.40
CA THR A 40 20.48 -1.63 5.04
C THR A 40 20.13 -0.19 4.67
N PRO A 41 19.63 0.09 3.45
CA PRO A 41 19.19 1.43 3.09
C PRO A 41 18.15 1.89 4.11
N LYS A 42 18.34 3.11 4.64
CA LYS A 42 17.33 3.70 5.52
C LYS A 42 16.13 4.07 4.66
N GLN A 43 15.03 3.34 4.81
CA GLN A 43 13.77 3.74 4.19
C GLN A 43 13.41 5.15 4.64
N GLY A 44 13.23 6.03 3.66
CA GLY A 44 12.82 7.40 3.91
C GLY A 44 11.39 7.45 4.46
N VAL A 45 11.05 8.49 5.22
CA VAL A 45 9.68 8.67 5.72
C VAL A 45 8.67 8.73 4.55
N ALA A 46 9.06 9.30 3.41
CA ALA A 46 8.24 9.34 2.21
C ALA A 46 7.93 7.93 1.66
N GLU A 47 8.93 7.05 1.59
CA GLU A 47 8.78 5.67 1.12
C GLU A 47 7.89 4.87 2.08
N LEU A 48 8.09 5.01 3.40
CA LEU A 48 7.25 4.36 4.40
C LEU A 48 5.78 4.79 4.28
N ARG A 49 5.52 6.08 4.02
CA ARG A 49 4.16 6.57 3.76
C ARG A 49 3.57 5.96 2.51
N GLU A 50 4.33 5.88 1.43
CA GLU A 50 3.88 5.30 0.18
C GLU A 50 3.50 3.82 0.34
N ILE A 51 4.32 3.05 1.06
CA ILE A 51 4.04 1.65 1.40
C ILE A 51 2.74 1.55 2.21
N ALA A 52 2.60 2.33 3.29
CA ALA A 52 1.41 2.32 4.12
C ALA A 52 0.15 2.69 3.30
N THR A 53 0.23 3.72 2.47
CA THR A 53 -0.85 4.12 1.56
C THR A 53 -1.23 3.00 0.59
N ARG A 54 -0.25 2.29 0.01
CA ARG A 54 -0.51 1.13 -0.85
C ARG A 54 -1.22 0.01 -0.10
N MET A 55 -0.82 -0.27 1.15
CA MET A 55 -1.49 -1.28 1.99
C MET A 55 -2.96 -0.92 2.24
N VAL A 56 -3.26 0.35 2.57
CA VAL A 56 -4.64 0.82 2.76
C VAL A 56 -5.47 0.67 1.49
N LYS A 57 -4.93 1.03 0.32
CA LYS A 57 -5.64 0.90 -0.97
C LYS A 57 -5.91 -0.55 -1.34
N SER A 58 -4.94 -1.44 -1.10
CA SER A 58 -5.14 -2.88 -1.30
C SER A 58 -6.23 -3.44 -0.36
N GLU A 59 -6.24 -3.00 0.90
CA GLU A 59 -7.24 -3.42 1.87
C GLU A 59 -8.64 -2.88 1.52
N ALA A 60 -8.75 -1.61 1.14
CA ALA A 60 -9.98 -1.01 0.64
C ALA A 60 -10.54 -1.80 -0.54
N ARG A 61 -9.67 -2.17 -1.51
CA ARG A 61 -10.05 -3.01 -2.65
C ARG A 61 -10.57 -4.37 -2.19
N ARG A 62 -9.89 -5.04 -1.25
CA ARG A 62 -10.32 -6.34 -0.70
C ARG A 62 -11.72 -6.23 -0.08
N ARG A 63 -11.96 -5.23 0.77
CA ARG A 63 -13.25 -5.01 1.44
C ARG A 63 -14.36 -4.66 0.45
N ILE A 64 -14.09 -3.84 -0.56
CA ILE A 64 -15.05 -3.50 -1.61
C ILE A 64 -15.44 -4.76 -2.42
N LEU A 65 -14.47 -5.60 -2.77
CA LEU A 65 -14.73 -6.84 -3.51
C LEU A 65 -15.52 -7.87 -2.67
N ALA A 66 -15.39 -7.83 -1.35
CA ALA A 66 -16.21 -8.66 -0.45
C ALA A 66 -17.69 -8.21 -0.43
N ILE A 67 -17.97 -6.92 -0.67
CA ILE A 67 -19.36 -6.43 -0.80
C ILE A 67 -19.94 -6.79 -2.17
N ALA A 68 -19.19 -6.52 -3.24
CA ALA A 68 -19.66 -6.74 -4.60
C ALA A 68 -18.50 -6.92 -5.58
N SER A 69 -18.63 -7.88 -6.50
CA SER A 69 -17.73 -8.01 -7.64
C SER A 69 -17.76 -6.76 -8.53
N LEU A 70 -16.73 -6.59 -9.37
CA LEU A 70 -16.67 -5.45 -10.30
C LEU A 70 -17.84 -5.45 -11.29
N GLU A 71 -18.25 -6.63 -11.77
CA GLU A 71 -19.41 -6.80 -12.65
C GLU A 71 -20.69 -6.36 -11.95
N ARG A 72 -20.88 -6.78 -10.68
CA ARG A 72 -22.03 -6.35 -9.89
C ARG A 72 -22.05 -4.85 -9.69
N GLN A 73 -20.91 -4.24 -9.37
CA GLN A 73 -20.80 -2.78 -9.23
C GLN A 73 -21.14 -2.03 -10.52
N ALA A 74 -20.75 -2.56 -11.69
CA ALA A 74 -21.11 -1.99 -12.98
C ALA A 74 -22.63 -2.04 -13.21
N ASN A 75 -23.26 -3.18 -12.92
CA ASN A 75 -24.71 -3.35 -13.01
C ASN A 75 -25.45 -2.45 -12.01
N ASP A 76 -24.95 -2.32 -10.79
CA ASP A 76 -25.51 -1.45 -9.76
C ASP A 76 -25.48 0.01 -10.21
N ASN A 77 -24.37 0.45 -10.83
CA ASN A 77 -24.28 1.80 -11.39
C ASN A 77 -25.29 2.01 -12.52
N ALA A 78 -25.47 1.02 -13.40
CA ALA A 78 -26.47 1.08 -14.46
C ALA A 78 -27.90 1.14 -13.89
N ALA A 79 -28.21 0.31 -12.89
CA ALA A 79 -29.49 0.29 -12.20
C ALA A 79 -29.79 1.64 -11.52
N ILE A 80 -28.79 2.24 -10.85
CA ILE A 80 -28.90 3.53 -10.19
C ILE A 80 -29.09 4.67 -11.22
N ALA A 81 -28.40 4.62 -12.36
CA ALA A 81 -28.45 5.64 -13.40
C ALA A 81 -29.81 5.72 -14.14
N LEU A 82 -30.65 4.68 -14.05
CA LEU A 82 -32.01 4.67 -14.60
C LEU A 82 -33.00 5.50 -13.74
N THR A 83 -32.56 6.66 -13.24
CA THR A 83 -33.37 7.60 -12.47
C THR A 83 -34.57 8.09 -13.28
N GLY A 84 -35.78 8.03 -12.69
CA GLY A 84 -37.04 8.44 -13.33
C GLY A 84 -37.82 7.30 -14.00
N SER A 85 -37.27 6.08 -14.06
CA SER A 85 -38.00 4.89 -14.48
C SER A 85 -38.74 4.22 -13.31
N ALA A 86 -39.80 3.45 -13.57
CA ALA A 86 -40.43 2.58 -12.55
C ALA A 86 -39.40 1.62 -11.91
N TRP A 87 -38.34 1.31 -12.64
CA TRP A 87 -37.21 0.49 -12.19
C TRP A 87 -36.44 1.13 -11.02
N ALA A 88 -36.44 2.46 -10.90
CA ALA A 88 -35.75 3.18 -9.83
C ALA A 88 -36.33 2.91 -8.43
N GLN A 89 -37.58 2.43 -8.35
CA GLN A 89 -38.26 2.01 -7.12
C GLN A 89 -38.26 0.48 -6.93
N SER A 90 -37.60 -0.26 -7.82
CA SER A 90 -37.52 -1.72 -7.68
C SER A 90 -36.70 -2.10 -6.44
N PRO A 91 -36.97 -3.29 -5.85
CA PRO A 91 -36.14 -3.85 -4.79
C PRO A 91 -34.66 -3.97 -5.20
N GLU A 92 -34.38 -4.27 -6.47
CA GLU A 92 -33.01 -4.38 -6.98
C GLU A 92 -32.29 -3.02 -6.98
N ALA A 93 -32.97 -1.95 -7.41
CA ALA A 93 -32.40 -0.61 -7.35
C ALA A 93 -32.14 -0.14 -5.91
N THR A 94 -32.97 -0.56 -4.95
CA THR A 94 -32.75 -0.29 -3.52
C THR A 94 -31.50 -1.04 -3.04
N ALA A 95 -31.42 -2.35 -3.30
CA ALA A 95 -30.25 -3.15 -2.92
C ALA A 95 -28.94 -2.66 -3.57
N ALA A 96 -29.01 -2.15 -4.81
CA ALA A 96 -27.87 -1.53 -5.49
C ALA A 96 -27.39 -0.25 -4.77
N ARG A 97 -28.33 0.61 -4.32
CA ARG A 97 -28.00 1.82 -3.54
C ARG A 97 -27.38 1.47 -2.20
N ASP A 98 -27.88 0.44 -1.52
CA ASP A 98 -27.35 0.00 -0.23
C ASP A 98 -25.91 -0.51 -0.38
N ARG A 99 -25.65 -1.38 -1.36
CA ARG A 99 -24.29 -1.83 -1.69
C ARG A 99 -23.38 -0.64 -2.03
N ARG A 100 -23.87 0.30 -2.83
CA ARG A 100 -23.09 1.48 -3.21
C ARG A 100 -22.73 2.35 -2.01
N THR A 101 -23.68 2.55 -1.09
CA THR A 101 -23.47 3.29 0.16
C THR A 101 -22.38 2.64 1.02
N ARG A 102 -22.41 1.32 1.18
CA ARG A 102 -21.37 0.57 1.92
C ARG A 102 -20.00 0.68 1.26
N ILE A 103 -19.93 0.61 -0.07
CA ILE A 103 -18.68 0.81 -0.83
C ILE A 103 -18.14 2.24 -0.65
N ASP A 104 -19.00 3.25 -0.71
CA ASP A 104 -18.59 4.64 -0.56
C ASP A 104 -18.14 4.94 0.88
N ALA A 105 -18.70 4.29 1.89
CA ALA A 105 -18.18 4.32 3.27
C ALA A 105 -16.75 3.78 3.36
N ILE A 106 -16.42 2.67 2.68
CA ILE A 106 -15.04 2.14 2.63
C ILE A 106 -14.11 3.13 1.91
N ARG A 107 -14.55 3.75 0.82
CA ARG A 107 -13.74 4.76 0.11
C ARG A 107 -13.46 5.98 0.99
N ALA A 108 -14.47 6.45 1.72
CA ALA A 108 -14.32 7.54 2.68
C ALA A 108 -13.33 7.16 3.80
N ALA A 109 -13.44 5.95 4.35
CA ALA A 109 -12.50 5.43 5.36
C ALA A 109 -11.07 5.37 4.81
N SER A 110 -10.86 4.84 3.60
CA SER A 110 -9.55 4.79 2.94
C SER A 110 -8.92 6.18 2.86
N ASN A 111 -9.68 7.18 2.39
CA ASN A 111 -9.20 8.56 2.28
C ASN A 111 -8.83 9.15 3.65
N ALA A 112 -9.63 8.86 4.69
CA ALA A 112 -9.35 9.32 6.04
C ALA A 112 -8.07 8.67 6.61
N ILE A 113 -7.87 7.37 6.38
CA ILE A 113 -6.66 6.65 6.82
C ILE A 113 -5.43 7.19 6.08
N GLU A 114 -5.52 7.46 4.77
CA GLU A 114 -4.43 8.08 4.00
C GLU A 114 -4.04 9.46 4.58
N ALA A 115 -5.02 10.26 5.02
CA ALA A 115 -4.75 11.54 5.68
C ALA A 115 -4.05 11.37 7.05
N VAL A 116 -4.34 10.29 7.79
CA VAL A 116 -3.64 9.93 9.04
C VAL A 116 -2.19 9.53 8.73
N ILE A 117 -1.97 8.66 7.73
CA ILE A 117 -0.64 8.21 7.28
C ILE A 117 0.25 9.41 6.91
N ALA A 118 -0.31 10.41 6.23
CA ALA A 118 0.42 11.60 5.80
C ALA A 118 1.09 12.35 6.97
N ARG A 119 0.48 12.29 8.16
CA ARG A 119 0.96 12.97 9.39
C ARG A 119 1.65 12.03 10.36
N MET A 120 1.67 10.73 10.06
CA MET A 120 2.19 9.71 10.96
C MET A 120 3.72 9.79 11.12
N PRO A 121 4.27 9.64 12.34
CA PRO A 121 5.70 9.51 12.56
C PRO A 121 6.29 8.24 11.94
N ALA A 122 7.56 8.28 11.56
CA ALA A 122 8.26 7.17 10.89
C ALA A 122 8.24 5.85 11.68
N ALA A 123 8.31 5.92 13.01
CA ALA A 123 8.24 4.74 13.88
C ALA A 123 6.88 4.02 13.75
N ASN A 124 5.79 4.78 13.71
CA ASN A 124 4.44 4.23 13.62
C ASN A 124 4.14 3.70 12.22
N LEU A 125 4.70 4.31 11.17
CA LEU A 125 4.55 3.81 9.80
C LEU A 125 5.10 2.39 9.61
N LYS A 126 6.16 2.02 10.34
CA LYS A 126 6.74 0.67 10.27
C LYS A 126 5.86 -0.39 10.93
N ALA A 127 5.08 0.00 11.94
CA ALA A 127 4.17 -0.87 12.67
C ALA A 127 2.72 -0.75 12.17
N PHE A 128 2.50 -0.01 11.07
CA PHE A 128 1.17 0.26 10.57
C PHE A 128 0.54 -1.00 9.97
N ASP A 129 -0.61 -1.39 10.50
CA ASP A 129 -1.45 -2.45 9.96
C ASP A 129 -2.72 -1.84 9.37
N ALA A 130 -2.84 -1.95 8.04
CA ALA A 130 -4.02 -1.48 7.33
C ALA A 130 -5.26 -2.29 7.68
N SER A 131 -5.14 -3.59 7.99
CA SER A 131 -6.30 -4.49 8.12
C SER A 131 -7.13 -4.26 9.38
N THR A 132 -6.49 -3.82 10.46
CA THR A 132 -7.09 -3.62 11.79
C THR A 132 -7.39 -2.15 12.12
N HIS A 133 -7.26 -1.25 11.15
CA HIS A 133 -7.43 0.18 11.40
C HIS A 133 -8.86 0.52 11.89
N PRO A 134 -9.01 1.29 12.99
CA PRO A 134 -10.33 1.55 13.61
C PRO A 134 -11.28 2.42 12.78
N LEU A 135 -10.79 3.07 11.73
CA LEU A 135 -11.61 3.88 10.82
C LEU A 135 -12.36 3.05 9.76
N TRP A 136 -12.07 1.75 9.64
CA TRP A 136 -12.88 0.93 8.75
C TRP A 136 -14.30 0.79 9.30
N PRO A 137 -15.33 0.83 8.44
CA PRO A 137 -16.69 0.55 8.86
C PRO A 137 -16.78 -0.88 9.39
N SER A 138 -17.62 -1.09 10.41
CA SER A 138 -17.94 -2.41 10.94
C SER A 138 -18.56 -3.28 9.85
N GLU A 139 -18.24 -4.57 9.83
CA GLU A 139 -18.79 -5.51 8.82
C GLU A 139 -20.29 -5.81 9.03
N THR A 140 -20.88 -5.28 10.09
CA THR A 140 -22.25 -5.53 10.55
C THR A 140 -23.06 -4.24 10.46
N ASP A 141 -23.62 -3.99 9.28
CA ASP A 141 -24.88 -3.26 9.05
C ASP A 141 -25.52 -3.82 7.77
#